data_AF-A0A3D5ZNP4-F1
#
_entry.id   AF-A0A3D5ZNP4-F1
#
_cell.length_a   1.000
_cell.length_b   1.000
_cell.length_c   1.000
_cell.angle_alpha   90.00
_cell.angle_beta   90.00
_cell.angle_gamma   90.00
#
_symmetry.space_group_name_H-M   'P 1'
#
loop_
_entity.id
_entity.type
_entity.pdbx_description
1 polymer ?
#
loop_
_entity_poly.entity_id
_entity_poly.type
_entity_poly.pdbx_seq_one_letter_code
_entity_poly.pdbx_strand_id
1 'polypeptide(L)'
;MEANILVKKIEEIVNDDKIWCISGKILDAGNEKCGLSDKEYGCVYGIAVFIDSDEKKKDFFKRVGSDRIKLPRKEEWKPIDKEWYPLYWGKDKNMGARLAAHCRELKGTNTLQLCNIDLNEFDIIYGAVPCKNYKKYELELIKKYPCLLKTKKGGCSQICSR
;
A
#
# COMPACT_ATOMS: atom_id res chain seq x y z
N MET A 1 12.33 -12.21 -11.77
CA MET A 1 10.91 -11.84 -11.90
C MET A 1 10.87 -10.40 -12.36
N GLU A 2 10.11 -10.07 -13.41
CA GLU A 2 10.01 -8.68 -13.88
C GLU A 2 9.18 -7.86 -12.88
N ALA A 3 9.59 -6.61 -12.63
CA ALA A 3 8.82 -5.67 -11.84
C ALA A 3 7.50 -5.35 -12.54
N ASN A 4 6.38 -5.54 -11.84
CA ASN A 4 5.09 -5.08 -12.33
C ASN A 4 4.96 -3.56 -12.22
N ILE A 5 3.84 -3.02 -12.71
CA ILE A 5 3.62 -1.58 -12.78
C ILE A 5 3.63 -0.89 -11.42
N LEU A 6 3.19 -1.55 -10.35
CA LEU A 6 3.26 -0.99 -9.00
C LEU A 6 4.70 -0.78 -8.56
N VAL A 7 5.55 -1.80 -8.74
CA VAL A 7 6.97 -1.69 -8.38
C VAL A 7 7.61 -0.55 -9.17
N LYS A 8 7.42 -0.51 -10.50
CA LYS A 8 7.94 0.57 -11.35
C LYS A 8 7.53 1.96 -10.85
N LYS A 9 6.25 2.13 -10.49
CA LYS A 9 5.70 3.41 -9.99
C LYS A 9 6.16 3.79 -8.59
N ILE A 10 6.36 2.81 -7.70
CA ILE A 10 6.96 3.05 -6.39
C ILE A 10 8.43 3.44 -6.56
N GLU A 11 9.17 2.76 -7.43
CA GLU A 11 10.58 3.06 -7.70
C GLU A 11 10.79 4.46 -8.28
N GLU A 12 9.88 4.94 -9.15
CA GLU A 12 9.89 6.33 -9.66
C GLU A 12 9.81 7.36 -8.52
N ILE A 13 9.13 7.05 -7.42
CA ILE A 13 8.97 7.97 -6.27
C ILE A 13 10.12 7.81 -5.27
N VAL A 14 10.50 6.57 -4.96
CA VAL A 14 11.57 6.29 -4.01
C VAL A 14 12.93 6.71 -4.58
N ASN A 15 13.13 6.54 -5.88
CA ASN A 15 14.33 6.88 -6.63
C ASN A 15 15.63 6.32 -5.98
N ASP A 16 16.53 7.18 -5.54
CA ASP A 16 17.84 6.80 -5.00
C ASP A 16 17.80 6.33 -3.54
N ASP A 17 16.64 6.43 -2.86
CA ASP A 17 16.50 5.98 -1.47
C ASP A 17 16.07 4.50 -1.35
N LYS A 18 16.07 3.79 -2.47
CA LYS A 18 15.89 2.34 -2.52
C LYS A 18 17.04 1.66 -1.81
N ILE A 19 16.74 0.58 -1.08
CA ILE A 19 17.77 -0.24 -0.45
C ILE A 19 17.75 -1.64 -1.06
N TRP A 20 18.93 -2.12 -1.41
CA TRP A 20 19.09 -3.51 -1.87
C TRP A 20 19.28 -4.47 -0.70
N CYS A 21 19.98 -4.01 0.33
CA CYS A 21 20.28 -4.80 1.52
C CYS A 21 20.10 -3.95 2.78
N ILE A 22 19.87 -4.64 3.89
CA ILE A 22 19.97 -4.08 5.23
C ILE A 22 21.15 -4.73 5.91
N SER A 23 22.05 -3.92 6.42
CA SER A 23 23.21 -4.36 7.18
C SER A 23 23.48 -3.33 8.27
N GLY A 24 23.89 -3.79 9.45
CA GLY A 24 24.16 -2.90 10.57
C GLY A 24 24.65 -3.66 11.80
N LYS A 25 24.65 -2.97 12.94
CA LYS A 25 24.99 -3.57 14.24
C LYS A 25 23.75 -3.73 15.10
N ILE A 26 23.74 -4.77 15.92
CA ILE A 26 22.84 -4.85 17.07
C ILE A 26 23.49 -4.00 18.17
N LEU A 27 22.75 -3.00 18.63
CA LEU A 27 23.12 -2.12 19.74
C LEU A 27 22.48 -2.66 21.02
N ASP A 28 23.19 -2.52 22.14
CA ASP A 28 22.67 -2.80 23.49
C ASP A 28 22.03 -4.20 23.65
N ALA A 29 22.66 -5.23 23.05
CA ALA A 29 22.18 -6.61 23.12
C ALA A 29 22.04 -7.10 24.57
N GLY A 30 20.92 -7.77 24.88
CA GLY A 30 20.66 -8.34 26.20
C GLY A 30 19.94 -7.42 27.19
N ASN A 31 19.45 -6.24 26.76
CA ASN A 31 18.60 -5.37 27.60
C ASN A 31 17.45 -4.73 26.81
N GLU A 32 16.58 -3.98 27.49
CA GLU A 32 15.37 -3.35 26.93
C GLU A 32 15.64 -2.30 25.84
N LYS A 33 16.87 -1.78 25.76
CA LYS A 33 17.30 -0.81 24.74
C LYS A 33 17.84 -1.47 23.47
N CYS A 34 17.88 -2.81 23.43
CA CYS A 34 18.35 -3.59 22.30
C CYS A 34 17.67 -3.15 21.00
N GLY A 35 18.48 -2.81 19.99
CA GLY A 35 17.98 -2.29 18.74
C GLY A 35 18.98 -2.40 17.61
N LEU A 36 18.56 -1.97 16.42
CA LEU A 36 19.43 -1.93 15.24
C LEU A 36 20.01 -0.53 15.07
N SER A 37 21.26 -0.45 14.62
CA SER A 37 21.96 0.81 14.36
C SER A 37 21.18 1.72 13.42
N ASP A 38 20.57 1.13 12.41
CA ASP A 38 19.82 1.83 11.38
C ASP A 38 18.33 1.66 11.65
N LYS A 39 17.68 2.70 12.15
CA LYS A 39 16.27 2.63 12.60
C LYS A 39 15.26 3.01 11.51
N GLU A 40 15.73 3.57 10.41
CA GLU A 40 14.93 4.14 9.33
C GLU A 40 15.06 3.30 8.07
N TYR A 41 14.57 2.07 8.13
CA TYR A 41 14.37 1.24 6.94
C TYR A 41 13.04 0.51 7.05
N GLY A 42 12.53 0.12 5.88
CA GLY A 42 11.31 -0.65 5.74
C GLY A 42 11.02 -0.87 4.26
N CYS A 43 9.75 -1.06 3.93
CA CYS A 43 9.28 -1.03 2.56
C CYS A 43 7.98 -0.23 2.46
N VAL A 44 7.77 0.30 1.26
CA VAL A 44 6.48 0.81 0.83
C VAL A 44 5.92 -0.15 -0.19
N TYR A 45 4.61 -0.40 -0.10
CA TYR A 45 3.94 -1.33 -0.97
C TYR A 45 2.60 -0.79 -1.44
N GLY A 46 2.14 -1.33 -2.55
CA GLY A 46 0.84 -1.03 -3.13
C GLY A 46 0.06 -2.28 -3.47
N ILE A 47 -1.23 -2.09 -3.64
CA ILE A 47 -2.17 -3.07 -4.19
C ILE A 47 -2.99 -2.34 -5.26
N ALA A 48 -3.13 -2.94 -6.44
CA ALA A 48 -3.85 -2.36 -7.56
C ALA A 48 -4.78 -3.38 -8.22
N VAL A 49 -5.82 -2.87 -8.85
CA VAL A 49 -6.84 -3.65 -9.56
C VAL A 49 -6.88 -3.25 -11.04
N PHE A 50 -7.04 -4.22 -11.93
CA PHE A 50 -7.24 -3.96 -13.35
C PHE A 50 -8.72 -3.72 -13.66
N ILE A 51 -9.03 -2.63 -14.35
CA ILE A 51 -10.38 -2.27 -14.77
C ILE A 51 -10.34 -1.67 -16.18
N ASP A 52 -10.73 -2.48 -17.16
CA ASP A 52 -10.66 -2.17 -18.61
C ASP A 52 -11.91 -1.52 -19.21
N SER A 53 -12.98 -1.40 -18.43
CA SER A 53 -14.28 -0.94 -18.90
C SER A 53 -15.06 -0.23 -17.80
N ASP A 54 -15.94 0.68 -18.22
CA ASP A 54 -16.81 1.40 -17.28
C ASP A 54 -17.83 0.46 -16.61
N GLU A 55 -18.25 -0.61 -17.30
CA GLU A 55 -19.09 -1.68 -16.75
C GLU A 55 -18.39 -2.39 -15.59
N LYS A 56 -17.15 -2.87 -15.80
CA LYS A 56 -16.35 -3.46 -14.71
C LYS A 56 -16.10 -2.47 -13.60
N LYS A 57 -15.88 -1.18 -13.91
CA LYS A 57 -15.71 -0.13 -12.87
C LYS A 57 -16.97 0.03 -12.03
N LYS A 58 -18.15 0.04 -12.64
CA LYS A 58 -19.44 0.10 -11.94
C LYS A 58 -19.66 -1.15 -11.08
N ASP A 59 -19.35 -2.33 -11.62
CA ASP A 59 -19.46 -3.59 -10.89
C ASP A 59 -18.52 -3.64 -9.67
N PHE A 60 -17.27 -3.26 -9.87
CA PHE A 60 -16.27 -3.12 -8.82
C PHE A 60 -16.79 -2.26 -7.66
N PHE A 61 -17.32 -1.06 -7.96
CA PHE A 61 -17.87 -0.17 -6.93
C PHE A 61 -19.09 -0.75 -6.22
N LYS A 62 -19.91 -1.57 -6.87
CA LYS A 62 -21.04 -2.26 -6.22
C LYS A 62 -20.55 -3.30 -5.21
N ARG A 63 -19.54 -4.10 -5.58
CA ARG A 63 -18.98 -5.16 -4.70
C ARG A 63 -18.21 -4.58 -3.52
N VAL A 64 -17.48 -3.49 -3.75
CA VAL A 64 -16.69 -2.81 -2.71
C VAL A 64 -17.56 -1.88 -1.85
N GLY A 65 -18.65 -1.34 -2.40
CA GLY A 65 -19.52 -0.31 -1.82
C GLY A 65 -20.43 -0.72 -0.67
N SER A 66 -19.89 -1.43 0.33
CA SER A 66 -20.51 -1.54 1.66
C SER A 66 -20.08 -0.37 2.55
N ASP A 67 -20.88 -0.03 3.57
CA ASP A 67 -20.75 1.10 4.53
C ASP A 67 -19.38 1.29 5.21
N ARG A 68 -18.41 0.44 4.91
CA ARG A 68 -17.09 0.35 5.56
C ARG A 68 -15.98 1.11 4.80
N ILE A 69 -16.22 1.58 3.57
CA ILE A 69 -15.19 2.19 2.73
C ILE A 69 -15.60 3.63 2.37
N LYS A 70 -14.90 4.61 2.94
CA LYS A 70 -15.00 6.02 2.51
C LYS A 70 -14.29 6.16 1.16
N LEU A 71 -15.05 5.97 0.09
CA LEU A 71 -14.57 6.20 -1.27
C LEU A 71 -14.13 7.69 -1.39
N PRO A 72 -12.96 8.01 -1.98
CA PRO A 72 -12.73 9.35 -2.52
C PRO A 72 -13.84 9.69 -3.51
N ARG A 73 -14.01 10.97 -3.87
CA ARG A 73 -14.94 11.33 -4.95
C ARG A 73 -14.57 10.50 -6.18
N LYS A 74 -15.54 9.92 -6.89
CA LYS A 74 -15.31 8.95 -7.98
C LYS A 74 -14.32 9.50 -9.03
N GLU A 75 -14.28 10.83 -9.17
CA GLU A 75 -13.45 11.60 -10.08
C GLU A 75 -11.98 11.71 -9.64
N GLU A 76 -11.67 11.48 -8.36
CA GLU A 76 -10.33 11.50 -7.79
C GLU A 76 -9.61 10.15 -7.91
N TRP A 77 -10.36 9.06 -8.06
CA TRP A 77 -9.78 7.71 -8.23
C TRP A 77 -9.42 7.44 -9.69
N LYS A 78 -8.15 7.72 -10.00
CA LYS A 78 -7.55 7.61 -11.33
C LYS A 78 -6.59 6.43 -11.41
N PRO A 79 -6.35 5.89 -12.61
CA PRO A 79 -5.37 4.82 -12.76
C PRO A 79 -3.96 5.33 -12.46
N ILE A 80 -3.11 4.46 -11.90
CA ILE A 80 -1.68 4.72 -11.74
C ILE A 80 -0.99 4.64 -13.11
N ASP A 81 -1.46 3.71 -13.94
CA ASP A 81 -1.02 3.53 -15.33
C ASP A 81 -2.07 2.71 -16.09
N LYS A 82 -2.45 3.18 -17.28
CA LYS A 82 -3.48 2.56 -18.13
C LYS A 82 -4.76 2.18 -17.37
N GLU A 83 -5.10 0.89 -17.30
CA GLU A 83 -6.28 0.34 -16.63
C GLU A 83 -6.02 -0.13 -15.18
N TRP A 84 -4.82 0.11 -14.62
CA TRP A 84 -4.49 -0.28 -13.25
C TRP A 84 -4.81 0.83 -12.24
N TYR A 85 -5.74 0.55 -11.32
CA TYR A 85 -6.21 1.49 -10.32
C TYR A 85 -5.66 1.18 -8.91
N PRO A 86 -5.24 2.20 -8.13
CA PRO A 86 -4.69 2.00 -6.80
C PRO A 86 -5.79 1.61 -5.80
N LEU A 87 -5.71 0.41 -5.23
CA LEU A 87 -6.60 0.00 -4.14
C LEU A 87 -6.11 0.49 -2.79
N TYR A 88 -4.81 0.33 -2.52
CA TYR A 88 -4.24 0.61 -1.23
C TYR A 88 -2.73 0.90 -1.35
N TRP A 89 -2.26 1.88 -0.58
CA TRP A 89 -0.85 2.09 -0.31
C TRP A 89 -0.60 1.84 1.17
N GLY A 90 0.51 1.19 1.45
CA GLY A 90 0.89 0.91 2.82
C GLY A 90 2.39 0.87 2.98
N LYS A 91 2.78 0.81 4.25
CA LYS A 91 4.16 0.67 4.64
C LYS A 91 4.37 -0.40 5.68
N ASP A 92 5.58 -0.94 5.68
CA ASP A 92 5.97 -2.00 6.58
C ASP A 92 7.42 -1.84 7.02
N LYS A 93 7.67 -2.02 8.32
CA LYS A 93 9.04 -2.10 8.83
C LYS A 93 9.64 -3.48 8.59
N ASN A 94 8.80 -4.52 8.56
CA ASN A 94 9.18 -5.91 8.37
C ASN A 94 8.83 -6.34 6.96
N MET A 95 9.77 -6.19 6.02
CA MET A 95 9.51 -6.33 4.58
C MET A 95 8.55 -7.46 4.20
N GLY A 96 7.33 -7.09 3.79
CA GLY A 96 6.32 -8.00 3.26
C GLY A 96 5.37 -8.63 4.30
N ALA A 97 5.61 -8.48 5.60
CA ALA A 97 4.78 -9.11 6.63
C ALA A 97 3.33 -8.57 6.63
N ARG A 98 3.18 -7.24 6.57
CA ARG A 98 1.91 -6.53 6.49
C ARG A 98 1.23 -6.71 5.14
N LEU A 99 2.03 -6.77 4.08
CA LEU A 99 1.52 -7.09 2.76
C LEU A 99 0.86 -8.48 2.75
N ALA A 100 1.55 -9.50 3.29
CA ALA A 100 0.99 -10.84 3.44
C ALA A 100 -0.24 -10.88 4.38
N ALA A 101 -0.28 -10.01 5.40
CA ALA A 101 -1.42 -9.89 6.31
C ALA A 101 -2.70 -9.38 5.62
N HIS A 102 -2.61 -8.67 4.50
CA HIS A 102 -3.80 -8.27 3.73
C HIS A 102 -4.51 -9.47 3.07
N CYS A 103 -3.79 -10.58 2.86
CA CYS A 103 -4.29 -11.77 2.17
C CYS A 103 -4.86 -12.85 3.10
N ARG A 104 -4.96 -12.58 4.42
CA ARG A 104 -5.40 -13.56 5.43
C ARG A 104 -6.40 -12.93 6.39
N GLU A 105 -7.29 -13.75 6.93
CA GLU A 105 -8.15 -13.33 8.02
C GLU A 105 -7.35 -13.36 9.34
N LEU A 106 -7.14 -12.20 9.95
CA LEU A 106 -6.40 -12.04 11.20
C LEU A 106 -7.27 -11.32 12.24
N LYS A 107 -7.56 -11.98 13.36
CA LYS A 107 -8.30 -11.38 14.47
C LYS A 107 -7.42 -10.36 15.22
N GLY A 108 -8.03 -9.26 15.65
CA GLY A 108 -7.37 -8.26 16.50
C GLY A 108 -6.40 -7.30 15.80
N THR A 109 -6.22 -7.42 14.47
CA THR A 109 -5.39 -6.49 13.71
C THR A 109 -6.25 -5.38 13.09
N ASN A 110 -5.77 -4.13 13.10
CA ASN A 110 -6.41 -3.02 12.38
C ASN A 110 -6.01 -3.01 10.88
N THR A 111 -5.55 -4.14 10.36
CA THR A 111 -5.11 -4.30 8.97
C THR A 111 -6.33 -4.51 8.08
N LEU A 112 -6.35 -3.85 6.93
CA LEU A 112 -7.33 -4.10 5.88
C LEU A 112 -7.21 -5.56 5.41
N GLN A 113 -8.28 -6.32 5.30
CA GLN A 113 -8.20 -7.72 4.87
C GLN A 113 -8.97 -7.89 3.57
N LEU A 114 -8.25 -8.15 2.49
CA LEU A 114 -8.82 -8.29 1.15
C LEU A 114 -9.67 -9.55 1.02
N CYS A 115 -9.40 -10.59 1.82
CA CYS A 115 -10.24 -11.78 1.89
C CYS A 115 -11.69 -11.50 2.35
N ASN A 116 -11.93 -10.31 2.92
CA ASN A 116 -13.27 -9.89 3.37
C ASN A 116 -13.97 -8.97 2.34
N ILE A 117 -13.41 -8.81 1.15
CA ILE A 117 -13.94 -7.99 0.06
C ILE A 117 -14.16 -8.91 -1.14
N ASP A 118 -15.32 -8.84 -1.77
CA ASP A 118 -15.63 -9.63 -2.95
C ASP A 118 -14.89 -9.07 -4.18
N LEU A 119 -13.76 -9.68 -4.52
CA LEU A 119 -12.84 -9.27 -5.59
C LEU A 119 -12.44 -10.42 -6.51
N ASN A 120 -13.17 -11.54 -6.46
CA ASN A 120 -12.84 -12.80 -7.14
C ASN A 120 -12.75 -12.71 -8.68
N GLU A 121 -13.40 -11.72 -9.29
CA GLU A 121 -13.43 -11.51 -10.74
C GLU A 121 -12.47 -10.42 -11.24
N PHE A 122 -11.64 -9.87 -10.35
CA PHE A 122 -10.73 -8.79 -10.67
C PHE A 122 -9.28 -9.26 -10.60
N ASP A 123 -8.49 -8.88 -11.61
CA ASP A 123 -7.05 -9.06 -11.55
C ASP A 123 -6.45 -8.07 -10.56
N ILE A 124 -5.80 -8.60 -9.53
CA ILE A 124 -5.18 -7.83 -8.46
C ILE A 124 -3.70 -8.13 -8.41
N ILE A 125 -2.90 -7.08 -8.39
CA ILE A 125 -1.45 -7.15 -8.23
C ILE A 125 -1.03 -6.44 -6.96
N TYR A 126 0.14 -6.84 -6.45
CA TYR A 126 0.84 -6.13 -5.40
C TYR A 126 2.27 -5.85 -5.81
N GLY A 127 2.89 -4.86 -5.19
CA GLY A 127 4.31 -4.56 -5.38
C GLY A 127 4.86 -3.90 -4.13
N ALA A 128 6.12 -4.16 -3.80
CA ALA A 128 6.79 -3.58 -2.65
C ALA A 128 8.23 -3.19 -3.00
N VAL A 129 8.69 -2.06 -2.47
CA VAL A 129 10.05 -1.55 -2.65
C VAL A 129 10.65 -1.22 -1.28
N PRO A 130 11.74 -1.90 -0.90
CA PRO A 130 12.55 -1.54 0.25
C PRO A 130 13.14 -0.13 0.14
N CYS A 131 13.07 0.66 1.20
CA CYS A 131 13.63 2.02 1.25
C CYS A 131 13.90 2.50 2.67
N LYS A 132 14.68 3.57 2.82
CA LYS A 132 14.98 4.15 4.13
C LYS A 132 13.79 4.97 4.66
N ASN A 133 13.30 5.91 3.85
CA ASN A 133 12.23 6.84 4.22
C ASN A 133 10.83 6.33 3.90
N TYR A 134 10.54 5.05 4.19
CA TYR A 134 9.29 4.40 3.81
C TYR A 134 8.01 5.14 4.30
N LYS A 135 8.07 5.83 5.45
CA LYS A 135 6.95 6.64 5.94
C LYS A 135 6.64 7.84 5.05
N LYS A 136 7.68 8.49 4.52
CA LYS A 136 7.56 9.64 3.62
C LYS A 136 6.97 9.19 2.27
N TYR A 137 7.52 8.12 1.70
CA TYR A 137 7.11 7.66 0.38
C TYR A 137 5.68 7.08 0.33
N GLU A 138 5.21 6.47 1.42
CA GLU A 138 3.78 6.11 1.55
C GLU A 138 2.89 7.35 1.39
N LEU A 139 3.22 8.45 2.07
CA LEU A 139 2.45 9.70 1.98
C LEU A 139 2.52 10.33 0.60
N GLU A 140 3.68 10.29 -0.06
CA GLU A 140 3.84 10.79 -1.42
C GLU A 140 3.03 9.98 -2.44
N LEU A 141 3.00 8.65 -2.32
CA LEU A 141 2.15 7.78 -3.15
C LEU A 141 0.68 8.08 -2.95
N ILE A 142 0.22 8.21 -1.70
CA ILE A 142 -1.18 8.55 -1.38
C ILE A 142 -1.56 9.89 -2.01
N LYS A 143 -0.67 10.89 -1.92
CA LYS A 143 -0.89 12.22 -2.48
C LYS A 143 -0.94 12.20 -4.00
N LYS A 144 -0.04 11.46 -4.65
CA LYS A 144 0.09 11.40 -6.11
C LYS A 144 -0.96 10.50 -6.76
N TYR A 145 -1.30 9.39 -6.11
CA TYR A 145 -2.21 8.36 -6.58
C TYR A 145 -3.23 8.01 -5.47
N PRO A 146 -4.30 8.81 -5.32
CA PRO A 146 -5.31 8.57 -4.29
C PRO A 146 -5.87 7.15 -4.37
N CYS A 147 -5.82 6.41 -3.26
CA CYS A 147 -6.27 5.02 -3.21
C CYS A 147 -7.67 4.88 -2.59
N LEU A 148 -8.35 3.80 -2.93
CA LEU A 148 -9.74 3.60 -2.55
C LEU A 148 -9.93 3.09 -1.11
N LEU A 149 -9.15 2.09 -0.72
CA LEU A 149 -9.30 1.39 0.55
C LEU A 149 -8.54 2.13 1.66
N LYS A 150 -9.15 2.21 2.85
CA LYS A 150 -8.59 2.91 4.01
C LYS A 150 -8.60 2.00 5.23
N THR A 151 -7.59 2.13 6.09
CA THR A 151 -7.61 1.50 7.42
C THR A 151 -8.28 2.44 8.42
N LYS A 152 -8.90 1.91 9.49
CA LYS A 152 -9.63 2.73 10.50
C LYS A 152 -8.79 3.82 11.19
N LYS A 153 -7.45 3.74 11.15
CA LYS A 153 -6.51 4.69 11.80
C LYS A 153 -5.39 5.22 10.90
N GLY A 154 -5.31 4.82 9.62
CA GLY A 154 -4.19 5.12 8.73
C GLY A 154 -4.65 5.82 7.45
N GLY A 155 -4.16 7.03 7.25
CA GLY A 155 -4.62 8.01 6.28
C GLY A 155 -4.51 7.58 4.82
N CYS A 156 -5.63 7.68 4.11
CA CYS A 156 -5.67 8.47 2.89
C CYS A 156 -6.33 9.79 3.31
N SER A 157 -5.56 10.64 4.00
CA SER A 157 -6.03 11.91 4.54
C SER A 157 -6.46 12.80 3.39
N GLN A 158 -7.63 13.40 3.56
CA GLN A 158 -8.10 14.50 2.75
C GLN A 158 -6.96 15.51 2.56
N ILE A 159 -6.48 15.66 1.34
CA ILE A 159 -5.96 16.96 0.90
C ILE A 159 -7.18 17.69 0.34
N CYS A 160 -8.13 18.01 1.23
CA CYS A 160 -9.03 19.12 1.00
C CYS A 160 -8.43 20.28 1.78
N SER A 161 -7.90 21.24 1.04
CA SER A 161 -7.57 22.57 1.50
C SER A 161 -8.67 23.14 2.39
N ARG A 162 -8.30 23.50 3.62
CA ARG A 162 -8.72 24.72 4.32
C ARG A 162 -7.57 25.21 5.17
#